data_AF-A0A431I5U3-F1
#
_entry.id   AF-A0A431I5U3-F1
#
_cell.length_a   1.000
_cell.length_b   1.000
_cell.length_c   1.000
_cell.angle_alpha   90.00
_cell.angle_beta   90.00
_cell.angle_gamma   90.00
#
_symmetry.space_group_name_H-M   'P 1'
#
loop_
_entity.id
_entity.type
_entity.pdbx_description
1 polymer ?
#
loop_
_entity_poly.entity_id
_entity_poly.type
_entity_poly.pdbx_seq_one_letter_code
_entity_poly.pdbx_strand_id
1 'polypeptide(L)'
;MKSIVLIGGVLAMGLIGCSTATFDCNKVPTASGCNQVVESNPVSESETMAENKPTLVGGWAPAFFSGFDTKKLDSIVDGMNQNRIKHVVVTYPPQMQTLANKIHDYLHTKTKQQIPMEIIKLQNTEQVSYNMEQVIVTLYFR
;
A
#
# COMPACT_ATOMS: atom_id res chain seq x y z
N MET A 1 19.78 27.90 54.77
CA MET A 1 20.33 29.21 54.35
C MET A 1 20.85 29.09 52.92
N LYS A 2 20.48 30.05 52.05
CA LYS A 2 21.01 30.35 50.70
C LYS A 2 20.69 29.34 49.59
N SER A 3 20.17 29.70 48.42
CA SER A 3 19.58 30.93 47.87
C SER A 3 18.80 30.54 46.61
N ILE A 4 17.63 31.13 46.43
CA ILE A 4 16.87 31.18 45.17
C ILE A 4 17.49 32.28 44.30
N VAL A 5 17.67 32.05 43.00
CA VAL A 5 17.70 33.10 41.98
C VAL A 5 16.85 32.68 40.79
N LEU A 6 15.81 33.48 40.54
CA LEU A 6 14.88 33.50 39.42
C LEU A 6 15.30 34.64 38.50
N ILE A 7 15.62 34.38 37.23
CA ILE A 7 15.58 35.34 36.10
C ILE A 7 15.42 34.44 34.86
N GLY A 8 14.33 34.42 34.10
CA GLY A 8 13.61 35.53 33.48
C GLY A 8 13.93 35.51 31.98
N GLY A 9 12.97 35.15 31.13
CA GLY A 9 13.18 35.14 29.68
C GLY A 9 12.04 34.48 28.91
N VAL A 10 11.14 35.31 28.41
CA VAL A 10 9.88 34.99 27.71
C VAL A 10 10.09 35.05 26.19
N LEU A 11 9.34 34.22 25.46
CA LEU A 11 8.99 34.26 24.03
C LEU A 11 10.12 34.26 22.96
N ALA A 12 10.05 33.32 22.02
CA ALA A 12 9.54 33.62 20.67
C ALA A 12 9.32 32.34 19.84
N MET A 13 8.14 32.27 19.24
CA MET A 13 7.71 31.31 18.22
C MET A 13 8.60 31.39 16.97
N GLY A 14 8.95 30.24 16.41
CA GLY A 14 9.48 30.11 15.06
C GLY A 14 8.69 29.07 14.28
N LEU A 15 7.48 29.44 13.84
CA LEU A 15 6.76 28.72 12.79
C LEU A 15 7.46 29.02 11.46
N ILE A 16 8.20 28.05 10.93
CA ILE A 16 8.67 28.10 9.54
C ILE A 16 7.57 27.46 8.69
N GLY A 17 6.88 28.30 7.94
CA GLY A 17 5.68 27.95 7.17
C GLY A 17 5.97 27.04 5.97
N CYS A 18 5.05 26.11 5.72
CA CYS A 18 4.83 25.54 4.41
C CYS A 18 4.25 26.62 3.49
N SER A 19 4.99 27.01 2.46
CA SER A 19 4.43 27.80 1.36
C SER A 19 3.42 26.93 0.59
N THR A 20 2.14 27.28 0.67
CA THR A 20 1.13 26.75 -0.24
C THR A 20 1.27 27.44 -1.59
N ALA A 21 1.70 26.71 -2.62
CA ALA A 21 1.57 27.17 -3.99
C ALA A 21 0.09 27.05 -4.41
N THR A 22 -0.63 28.16 -4.38
CA THR A 22 -1.93 28.29 -5.03
C THR A 22 -1.70 28.50 -6.53
N PHE A 23 -1.96 27.48 -7.35
CA PHE A 23 -2.03 27.64 -8.80
C PHE A 23 -3.42 28.16 -9.16
N ASP A 24 -3.49 29.46 -9.45
CA ASP A 24 -4.67 30.16 -9.93
C ASP A 24 -4.74 30.01 -11.46
N CYS A 25 -5.41 28.96 -11.94
CA CYS A 25 -5.70 28.78 -13.36
C CYS A 25 -6.95 29.57 -13.76
N ASN A 26 -6.86 30.91 -13.77
CA ASN A 26 -7.87 31.75 -14.39
C ASN A 26 -7.27 33.07 -14.90
N LYS A 27 -6.57 32.99 -16.04
CA LYS A 27 -6.46 34.10 -17.02
C LYS A 27 -5.56 33.69 -18.20
N VAL A 28 -6.15 33.25 -19.32
CA VAL A 28 -5.66 33.57 -20.67
C VAL A 28 -6.90 33.64 -21.61
N PRO A 29 -7.00 34.65 -22.49
CA PRO A 29 -8.24 34.99 -23.18
C PRO A 29 -8.45 34.21 -24.48
N THR A 30 -9.72 34.08 -24.81
CA THR A 30 -10.37 33.49 -25.99
C THR A 30 -9.82 33.98 -27.34
N ALA A 31 -9.51 33.05 -28.25
CA ALA A 31 -9.70 33.22 -29.70
C ALA A 31 -9.83 31.87 -30.43
N SER A 32 -11.09 31.53 -30.73
CA SER A 32 -11.63 30.92 -31.96
C SER A 32 -10.99 29.66 -32.60
N GLY A 33 -11.77 28.57 -32.58
CA GLY A 33 -12.18 27.90 -33.84
C GLY A 33 -11.54 26.55 -34.18
N CYS A 34 -12.20 25.46 -33.76
CA CYS A 34 -12.58 24.35 -34.65
C CYS A 34 -13.60 23.46 -33.91
N ASN A 35 -14.83 23.47 -34.40
CA ASN A 35 -15.93 22.61 -33.98
C ASN A 35 -15.59 21.13 -34.23
N GLN A 36 -15.68 20.30 -33.19
CA GLN A 36 -16.34 19.00 -33.31
C GLN A 36 -17.31 18.85 -32.14
N VAL A 37 -18.59 18.88 -32.48
CA VAL A 37 -19.70 18.44 -31.64
C VAL A 37 -19.55 16.93 -31.52
N VAL A 38 -19.31 16.42 -30.31
CA VAL A 38 -19.75 15.06 -29.96
C VAL A 38 -20.58 15.19 -28.70
N GLU A 39 -21.85 14.84 -28.91
CA GLU A 39 -22.96 14.74 -28.00
C GLU A 39 -22.62 14.25 -26.59
N SER A 40 -23.22 14.91 -25.61
CA SER A 40 -23.25 14.54 -24.20
C SER A 40 -23.83 13.14 -24.01
N ASN A 41 -23.08 12.27 -23.33
CA ASN A 41 -23.70 11.25 -22.47
C ASN A 41 -23.24 11.50 -21.04
N PRO A 42 -24.14 11.70 -20.06
CA PRO A 42 -23.73 11.66 -18.66
C PRO A 42 -23.23 10.24 -18.38
N VAL A 43 -21.95 10.11 -18.04
CA VAL A 43 -21.47 8.85 -17.47
C VAL A 43 -22.20 8.70 -16.15
N SER A 44 -23.17 7.78 -16.16
CA SER A 44 -23.97 7.40 -15.01
C SER A 44 -23.06 7.19 -13.81
N GLU A 45 -23.30 7.98 -12.77
CA GLU A 45 -22.89 7.69 -11.41
C GLU A 45 -23.51 6.33 -11.04
N SER A 46 -22.74 5.26 -11.24
CA SER A 46 -22.96 4.02 -10.50
C SER A 46 -21.82 3.93 -9.49
N GLU A 47 -22.08 4.58 -8.36
CA GLU A 47 -21.41 4.31 -7.10
C GLU A 47 -21.57 2.82 -6.77
N THR A 48 -20.66 1.99 -7.27
CA THR A 48 -20.49 0.63 -6.74
C THR A 48 -19.22 0.65 -5.90
N MET A 49 -19.43 1.03 -4.64
CA MET A 49 -18.64 0.66 -3.45
C MET A 49 -17.16 0.49 -3.75
N ALA A 50 -16.40 1.59 -3.66
CA ALA A 50 -14.96 1.49 -3.47
C ALA A 50 -14.74 0.55 -2.28
N GLU A 51 -14.24 -0.66 -2.56
CA GLU A 51 -13.74 -1.57 -1.56
C GLU A 51 -12.84 -0.73 -0.66
N ASN A 52 -13.21 -0.61 0.61
CA ASN A 52 -12.55 0.25 1.58
C ASN A 52 -11.18 -0.39 1.88
N LYS A 53 -10.28 -0.31 0.90
CA LYS A 53 -8.91 -0.80 1.01
C LYS A 53 -8.30 0.03 2.13
N PRO A 54 -7.85 -0.60 3.22
CA PRO A 54 -7.33 0.14 4.36
C PRO A 54 -6.26 1.10 3.87
N THR A 55 -6.38 2.38 4.23
CA THR A 55 -5.36 3.38 3.94
C THR A 55 -4.11 3.00 4.74
N LEU A 56 -3.24 2.20 4.12
CA LEU A 56 -1.99 1.74 4.70
C LEU A 56 -0.97 2.87 4.58
N VAL A 57 -0.94 3.75 5.57
CA VAL A 57 0.12 4.74 5.73
C VAL A 57 1.24 4.07 6.53
N GLY A 58 2.16 3.40 5.83
CA GLY A 58 3.25 2.61 6.43
C GLY A 58 4.13 1.92 5.39
N GLY A 59 5.22 1.27 5.83
CA GLY A 59 6.12 0.53 4.95
C GLY A 59 5.55 -0.81 4.47
N TRP A 60 6.21 -1.43 3.48
CA TRP A 60 5.92 -2.80 3.04
C TRP A 60 7.21 -3.62 2.93
N ALA A 61 7.11 -4.94 3.09
CA ALA A 61 8.23 -5.86 2.91
C ALA A 61 7.80 -7.17 2.26
N PRO A 62 8.55 -7.70 1.28
CA PRO A 62 8.25 -9.00 0.67
C PRO A 62 8.90 -10.14 1.45
N ALA A 63 8.16 -11.24 1.59
CA ALA A 63 8.68 -12.51 2.08
C ALA A 63 8.56 -13.56 0.96
N PHE A 64 9.72 -14.00 0.44
CA PHE A 64 9.79 -14.99 -0.62
C PHE A 64 9.77 -16.43 -0.08
N PHE A 65 9.07 -17.32 -0.78
CA PHE A 65 8.94 -18.74 -0.44
C PHE A 65 9.10 -19.60 -1.70
N SER A 66 10.19 -20.38 -1.78
CA SER A 66 10.36 -21.47 -2.76
C SER A 66 9.79 -22.80 -2.25
N GLY A 67 9.38 -22.86 -0.98
CA GLY A 67 8.82 -24.04 -0.34
C GLY A 67 8.04 -23.66 0.93
N PHE A 68 7.42 -24.66 1.55
CA PHE A 68 6.61 -24.44 2.75
C PHE A 68 7.51 -24.38 4.00
N ASP A 69 7.72 -23.17 4.52
CA ASP A 69 8.56 -22.90 5.70
C ASP A 69 7.70 -22.43 6.87
N THR A 70 7.40 -23.33 7.80
CA THR A 70 6.55 -23.05 8.95
C THR A 70 7.16 -22.01 9.90
N LYS A 71 8.48 -22.00 10.09
CA LYS A 71 9.12 -21.05 11.02
C LYS A 71 8.97 -19.61 10.55
N LYS A 72 9.16 -19.40 9.25
CA LYS A 72 8.97 -18.08 8.63
C LYS A 72 7.50 -17.68 8.63
N LEU A 73 6.58 -18.61 8.38
CA LEU A 73 5.15 -18.37 8.46
C LEU A 73 4.69 -18.06 9.89
N ASP A 74 5.22 -18.74 10.90
CA ASP A 74 4.91 -18.48 12.31
C ASP A 74 5.32 -17.05 12.71
N SER A 75 6.48 -16.59 12.24
CA SER A 75 6.92 -15.21 12.47
C SER A 75 5.96 -14.18 11.86
N ILE A 76 5.36 -14.49 10.70
CA ILE A 76 4.34 -13.65 10.06
C ILE A 76 3.03 -13.70 10.86
N VAL A 77 2.58 -14.90 11.25
CA VAL A 77 1.40 -15.11 12.10
C VAL A 77 1.51 -14.32 13.40
N ASP A 78 2.65 -14.39 14.08
CA ASP A 78 2.93 -13.64 15.30
C ASP A 78 2.87 -12.14 15.04
N GLY A 79 3.44 -11.67 13.93
CA GLY A 79 3.36 -10.27 13.51
C GLY A 79 1.93 -9.78 13.26
N MET A 80 1.09 -10.62 12.65
CA MET A 80 -0.33 -10.31 12.40
C MET A 80 -1.13 -10.30 13.70
N ASN A 81 -0.96 -11.30 14.57
CA ASN A 81 -1.67 -11.41 15.84
C ASN A 81 -1.28 -10.30 16.84
N GLN A 82 -0.02 -9.86 16.80
CA GLN A 82 0.47 -8.71 17.57
C GLN A 82 0.15 -7.36 16.90
N ASN A 83 -0.57 -7.38 15.77
CA ASN A 83 -0.97 -6.18 15.05
C ASN A 83 0.25 -5.33 14.58
N ARG A 84 1.43 -5.95 14.40
CA ARG A 84 2.61 -5.32 13.78
C ARG A 84 2.51 -5.36 12.26
N ILE A 85 1.98 -6.46 11.72
CA ILE A 85 1.60 -6.61 10.31
C ILE A 85 0.09 -6.39 10.24
N LYS A 86 -0.36 -5.40 9.46
CA LYS A 86 -1.79 -5.06 9.35
C LYS A 86 -2.50 -5.79 8.24
N HIS A 87 -1.76 -6.09 7.19
CA HIS A 87 -2.31 -6.69 5.99
C HIS A 87 -1.25 -7.56 5.33
N VAL A 88 -1.70 -8.64 4.71
CA VAL A 88 -0.86 -9.59 3.99
C VAL A 88 -1.53 -9.95 2.69
N VAL A 89 -0.78 -9.91 1.59
CA VAL A 89 -1.23 -10.39 0.27
C VAL A 89 -0.30 -11.50 -0.20
N VAL A 90 -0.87 -12.60 -0.67
CA VAL A 90 -0.12 -13.72 -1.26
C VAL A 90 -0.19 -13.58 -2.78
N THR A 91 0.97 -13.33 -3.40
CA THR A 91 1.08 -13.25 -4.85
C THR A 91 1.95 -14.38 -5.37
N TYR A 92 1.55 -14.99 -6.50
CA TYR A 92 2.23 -16.19 -6.99
C TYR A 92 2.05 -16.39 -8.50
N PRO A 93 3.04 -17.00 -9.17
CA PRO A 93 2.90 -17.44 -10.55
C PRO A 93 2.06 -18.73 -10.62
N PRO A 94 1.37 -19.03 -11.74
CA PRO A 94 0.41 -20.14 -11.83
C PRO A 94 0.97 -21.50 -11.38
N GLN A 95 2.22 -21.81 -11.72
CA GLN A 95 2.87 -23.08 -11.34
C GLN A 95 3.09 -23.24 -9.83
N MET A 96 3.07 -22.15 -9.06
CA MET A 96 3.26 -22.17 -7.60
C MET A 96 1.93 -22.22 -6.84
N GLN A 97 0.79 -22.40 -7.52
CA GLN A 97 -0.54 -22.37 -6.90
C GLN A 97 -0.68 -23.31 -5.70
N THR A 98 -0.15 -24.54 -5.77
CA THR A 98 -0.22 -25.48 -4.65
C THR A 98 0.51 -24.95 -3.41
N LEU A 99 1.68 -24.34 -3.58
CA LEU A 99 2.40 -23.73 -2.46
C LEU A 99 1.67 -22.49 -1.93
N ALA A 100 1.16 -21.65 -2.83
CA ALA A 100 0.42 -20.45 -2.48
C ALA A 100 -0.83 -20.75 -1.65
N ASN A 101 -1.61 -21.76 -2.04
CA ASN A 101 -2.77 -22.23 -1.29
C ASN A 101 -2.37 -22.71 0.11
N LYS A 102 -1.30 -23.51 0.23
CA LYS A 102 -0.80 -23.96 1.54
C LYS A 102 -0.42 -22.80 2.46
N ILE A 103 0.27 -21.80 1.91
CA ILE A 103 0.67 -20.60 2.65
C ILE A 103 -0.57 -19.80 3.07
N HIS A 104 -1.48 -19.54 2.13
CA HIS A 104 -2.75 -18.86 2.38
C HIS A 104 -3.53 -19.53 3.51
N ASP A 105 -3.77 -20.83 3.39
CA ASP A 105 -4.58 -21.60 4.35
C ASP A 105 -3.94 -21.60 5.74
N TYR A 106 -2.61 -21.68 5.80
CA TYR A 106 -1.86 -21.59 7.05
C TYR A 106 -2.08 -20.24 7.73
N LEU A 107 -1.84 -19.14 7.02
CA LEU A 107 -2.00 -17.79 7.53
C LEU A 107 -3.45 -17.51 7.93
N HIS A 108 -4.41 -17.85 7.07
CA HIS A 108 -5.84 -17.68 7.33
C HIS A 108 -6.31 -18.48 8.54
N THR A 109 -5.94 -19.77 8.63
CA THR A 109 -6.38 -20.65 9.73
C THR A 109 -5.86 -20.18 11.08
N LYS A 110 -4.62 -19.68 11.14
CA LYS A 110 -3.95 -19.27 12.38
C LYS A 110 -4.33 -17.87 12.86
N THR A 111 -4.67 -16.97 11.95
CA THR A 111 -4.96 -15.55 12.28
C THR A 111 -6.44 -15.20 12.20
N LYS A 112 -7.24 -16.04 11.50
CA LYS A 112 -8.65 -15.76 11.15
C LYS A 112 -8.85 -14.47 10.34
N GLN A 113 -7.78 -13.93 9.78
CA GLN A 113 -7.83 -12.75 8.90
C GLN A 113 -8.02 -13.17 7.45
N GLN A 114 -8.65 -12.32 6.66
CA GLN A 114 -8.74 -12.50 5.21
C GLN A 114 -7.37 -12.26 4.58
N ILE A 115 -6.92 -13.18 3.75
CA ILE A 115 -5.62 -13.12 3.07
C ILE A 115 -5.88 -13.12 1.56
N PRO A 116 -5.80 -11.96 0.88
CA PRO A 116 -5.97 -11.92 -0.57
C PRO A 116 -4.91 -12.76 -1.28
N MET A 117 -5.33 -13.42 -2.36
CA MET A 117 -4.50 -14.20 -3.24
C MET A 117 -4.54 -13.63 -4.65
N GLU A 118 -3.39 -13.35 -5.25
CA GLU A 118 -3.29 -12.80 -6.60
C GLU A 118 -2.34 -13.64 -7.47
N ILE A 119 -2.83 -14.01 -8.65
CA ILE A 119 -2.03 -14.73 -9.63
C ILE A 119 -1.28 -13.72 -10.51
N ILE A 120 0.04 -13.85 -10.57
CA ILE A 120 0.88 -13.03 -11.45
C ILE A 120 1.26 -13.83 -12.70
N LYS A 121 0.88 -13.31 -13.87
CA LYS A 121 1.28 -13.87 -15.17
C LYS A 121 2.35 -12.98 -15.79
N LEU A 122 3.61 -13.29 -15.52
CA LEU A 122 4.75 -12.67 -16.19
C LEU A 122 5.28 -13.60 -17.26
N GLN A 123 5.73 -13.02 -18.37
CA GLN A 123 6.42 -13.74 -19.43
C GLN A 123 7.85 -13.20 -19.51
N ASN A 124 8.81 -14.12 -19.60
CA ASN A 124 10.20 -13.75 -19.86
C ASN A 124 10.29 -13.09 -21.23
N THR A 125 11.23 -12.15 -21.36
CA THR A 125 11.59 -11.51 -22.62
C THR A 125 13.05 -11.83 -22.93
N GLU A 126 13.54 -11.42 -24.10
CA GLU A 126 14.97 -11.54 -24.44
C GLU A 126 15.88 -10.75 -23.48
N GLN A 127 15.34 -9.76 -22.76
CA GLN A 127 16.10 -8.82 -21.93
C GLN A 127 15.87 -9.03 -20.42
N VAL A 128 14.77 -9.68 -20.04
CA VAL A 128 14.36 -9.83 -18.63
C VAL A 128 13.86 -11.24 -18.37
N SER A 129 14.44 -11.87 -17.34
CA SER A 129 13.97 -13.14 -16.79
C SER A 129 13.39 -12.92 -15.40
N TYR A 130 12.19 -13.44 -15.17
CA TYR A 130 11.52 -13.40 -13.88
C TYR A 130 11.71 -14.71 -13.14
N ASN A 131 11.96 -14.63 -11.83
CA ASN A 131 11.91 -15.79 -10.97
C ASN A 131 10.44 -16.18 -10.73
N MET A 132 9.99 -17.22 -11.44
CA MET A 132 8.63 -17.74 -11.36
C MET A 132 8.52 -19.00 -10.48
N GLU A 133 9.51 -19.23 -9.63
CA GLU A 133 9.60 -20.41 -8.73
C GLU A 133 9.40 -20.01 -7.26
N GLN A 134 8.74 -18.89 -7.02
CA GLN A 134 8.54 -18.34 -5.69
C GLN A 134 7.12 -17.83 -5.51
N VAL A 135 6.58 -18.06 -4.32
CA VAL A 135 5.42 -17.34 -3.79
C VAL A 135 5.94 -16.13 -3.01
N ILE A 136 5.31 -14.98 -3.20
CA ILE A 136 5.66 -13.74 -2.52
C ILE A 136 4.52 -13.40 -1.56
N VAL A 137 4.84 -13.30 -0.29
CA VAL A 137 3.93 -12.81 0.75
C VAL A 137 4.30 -11.36 1.05
N THR A 138 3.49 -10.42 0.56
CA THR A 138 3.70 -8.98 0.79
C THR A 138 3.10 -8.60 2.13
N LEU A 139 3.94 -8.08 3.03
CA LEU A 139 3.58 -7.67 4.37
C LEU A 139 3.42 -6.14 4.40
N TYR A 140 2.31 -5.66 4.92
CA TYR A 140 2.07 -4.23 5.09
C TYR A 140 2.07 -3.85 6.57
N PHE A 141 2.82 -2.81 6.88
CA PHE A 141 3.01 -2.29 8.23
C PHE A 141 2.27 -0.94 8.37
N ARG A 142 2.15 -0.43 9.59
CA ARG A 142 1.85 1.00 9.84
C ARG A 142 3.16 1.74 10.07
#